data_AF-S4UD20-F1
#
_entry.id   AF-S4UD20-F1
#
_cell.length_a   1.000
_cell.length_b   1.000
_cell.length_c   1.000
_cell.angle_alpha   90.00
_cell.angle_beta   90.00
_cell.angle_gamma   90.00
#
_symmetry.space_group_name_H-M   'P 1'
#
loop_
_entity.id
_entity.type
_entity.pdbx_description
1 polymer ?
#
loop_
_entity_poly.entity_id
_entity_poly.type
_entity_poly.pdbx_seq_one_letter_code
_entity_poly.pdbx_strand_id
1 'polypeptide(L)'
;QCHVEYYFAADNSEVTFPWTKGFKPEEMYEYYSTIAKEKGFEKDWISNISGTPMLKSQHPEYETHSSGTHGKANVSCADCHMP
;
A
#
# COMPACT_ATOMS: atom_id res chain seq x y z
N GLN A 1 -11.35 0.58 4.72
CA GLN A 1 -11.94 0.51 3.36
C GLN A 1 -11.17 1.40 2.40
N CYS A 2 -10.98 2.70 2.69
CA CYS A 2 -10.31 3.62 1.76
C CYS A 2 -8.95 4.17 2.25
N HIS A 3 -8.77 4.28 3.57
CA HIS A 3 -7.56 4.77 4.21
C HIS A 3 -6.46 3.70 4.23
N VAL A 4 -5.96 3.40 3.03
CA VAL A 4 -5.04 2.29 2.72
C VAL A 4 -4.10 2.68 1.58
N GLU A 5 -2.99 1.96 1.46
CA GLU A 5 -2.18 1.90 0.24
C GLU A 5 -2.92 1.14 -0.86
N TYR A 6 -2.82 1.62 -2.10
CA TYR A 6 -3.40 0.93 -3.26
C TYR A 6 -2.66 1.25 -4.56
N TYR A 7 -2.82 0.38 -5.55
CA TYR A 7 -2.43 0.62 -6.94
C TYR A 7 -3.52 0.14 -7.89
N PHE A 8 -3.39 0.47 -9.19
CA PHE A 8 -4.27 -0.03 -10.24
C PHE A 8 -3.63 -1.25 -10.94
N ALA A 9 -4.34 -2.37 -10.99
CA ALA A 9 -3.88 -3.58 -11.66
C ALA A 9 -3.60 -3.33 -13.15
N ALA A 10 -2.54 -3.95 -13.68
CA ALA A 10 -2.02 -3.64 -15.01
C ALA A 10 -2.96 -4.07 -16.15
N ASP A 11 -3.78 -5.10 -15.94
CA ASP A 11 -4.66 -5.69 -16.93
C ASP A 11 -6.02 -4.97 -17.04
N ASN A 12 -6.60 -4.54 -15.92
CA ASN A 12 -7.97 -4.01 -15.88
C ASN A 12 -8.14 -2.70 -15.09
N SER A 13 -7.06 -2.15 -14.54
CA SER A 13 -7.08 -0.96 -13.67
C SER A 13 -7.91 -1.09 -12.39
N GLU A 14 -8.13 -2.31 -11.90
CA GLU A 14 -8.82 -2.55 -10.64
C GLU A 14 -7.99 -2.08 -9.44
N VAL A 15 -8.65 -1.45 -8.47
CA VAL A 15 -8.02 -1.04 -7.20
C VAL A 15 -7.58 -2.28 -6.45
N THR A 16 -6.27 -2.40 -6.22
CA THR A 16 -5.66 -3.56 -5.57
C THR A 16 -4.83 -3.11 -4.37
N PHE A 17 -4.96 -3.81 -3.25
CA PHE A 17 -4.15 -3.57 -2.05
C PHE A 17 -2.94 -4.52 -2.02
N PRO A 18 -1.70 -4.02 -1.85
CA PRO A 18 -0.47 -4.81 -1.95
C PRO A 18 -0.14 -5.61 -0.67
N TRP A 19 -1.15 -6.24 -0.07
CA TRP A 19 -1.08 -6.76 1.30
C TRP A 19 -0.66 -8.23 1.42
N THR A 20 -0.49 -8.95 0.31
CA THR A 20 -0.20 -10.40 0.33
C THR A 20 1.05 -10.76 1.13
N LYS A 21 2.04 -9.85 1.18
CA LYS A 21 3.29 -10.03 1.93
C LYS A 21 3.24 -9.46 3.35
N GLY A 22 2.25 -8.65 3.67
CA GLY A 22 2.09 -7.96 4.95
C GLY A 22 1.83 -6.46 4.79
N PHE A 23 1.95 -5.72 5.89
CA PHE A 23 1.59 -4.30 6.00
C PHE A 23 2.78 -3.37 6.19
N LYS A 24 3.99 -3.91 6.37
CA LYS A 24 5.20 -3.09 6.51
C LYS A 24 5.66 -2.58 5.15
N PRO A 25 6.37 -1.43 5.11
CA PRO A 25 6.92 -0.91 3.86
C PRO A 25 7.79 -1.91 3.09
N GLU A 26 8.61 -2.70 3.79
CA GLU A 26 9.49 -3.70 3.16
C GLU A 26 8.70 -4.85 2.54
N GLU A 27 7.60 -5.25 3.18
CA GLU A 27 6.69 -6.31 2.71
C GLU A 27 5.93 -5.85 1.46
N MET A 28 5.43 -4.62 1.45
CA MET A 28 4.79 -4.02 0.27
C MET A 28 5.80 -3.83 -0.87
N TYR A 29 7.04 -3.43 -0.57
CA TYR A 29 8.08 -3.34 -1.58
C TYR A 29 8.43 -4.71 -2.20
N GLU A 30 8.48 -5.77 -1.37
CA GLU A 30 8.64 -7.14 -1.85
C GLU A 30 7.45 -7.55 -2.75
N TYR A 31 6.21 -7.21 -2.35
CA TYR A 31 5.02 -7.44 -3.18
C TYR A 31 5.17 -6.78 -4.56
N TYR A 32 5.51 -5.49 -4.60
CA TYR A 32 5.69 -4.77 -5.86
C TYR A 32 6.84 -5.32 -6.70
N SER A 33 7.90 -5.84 -6.05
CA SER A 33 9.06 -6.42 -6.74
C SER A 33 8.87 -7.86 -7.20
N THR A 34 7.79 -8.53 -6.78
CA THR A 34 7.51 -9.94 -7.09
C THR A 34 6.13 -10.10 -7.72
N ILE A 35 5.08 -10.17 -6.90
CA ILE A 35 3.71 -10.49 -7.31
C ILE A 35 3.15 -9.44 -8.27
N ALA A 36 3.34 -8.15 -7.99
CA ALA A 36 2.81 -7.10 -8.87
C ALA A 36 3.51 -7.13 -10.24
N LYS A 37 4.84 -7.31 -10.24
CA LYS A 37 5.63 -7.47 -11.48
C LYS A 37 5.23 -8.71 -12.28
N GLU A 38 5.03 -9.85 -11.64
CA GLU A 38 4.52 -11.07 -12.29
C GLU A 38 3.14 -10.84 -12.93
N LYS A 39 2.33 -9.96 -12.34
CA LYS A 39 1.03 -9.51 -12.86
C LYS A 39 1.12 -8.34 -13.86
N GLY A 40 2.32 -7.95 -14.29
CA GLY A 40 2.56 -6.92 -15.30
C GLY A 40 2.57 -5.47 -14.79
N PHE A 41 2.50 -5.24 -13.47
CA PHE A 41 2.68 -3.91 -12.90
C PHE A 41 4.17 -3.60 -12.73
N GLU A 42 4.66 -2.65 -13.52
CA GLU A 42 6.09 -2.27 -13.54
C GLU A 42 6.41 -1.04 -12.68
N LYS A 43 5.49 -0.08 -12.62
CA LYS A 43 5.67 1.26 -12.01
C LYS A 43 4.35 2.03 -12.03
N ASP A 44 4.25 3.03 -11.17
CA ASP A 44 3.22 4.07 -11.30
C ASP A 44 3.59 5.11 -12.35
N TRP A 45 4.85 5.57 -12.33
CA TRP A 45 5.34 6.56 -13.27
C TRP A 45 6.87 6.48 -13.44
N ILE A 46 7.40 7.21 -14.44
CA ILE A 46 8.84 7.41 -14.62
C ILE A 46 9.16 8.82 -14.15
N SER A 47 10.11 8.95 -13.21
CA SER A 47 10.66 10.24 -12.81
C SER A 47 11.26 10.96 -14.03
N ASN A 48 10.77 12.17 -14.32
CA ASN A 48 11.23 12.98 -15.45
C ASN A 48 12.64 13.56 -15.26
N ILE A 49 13.18 13.52 -14.04
CA ILE A 49 14.52 14.02 -13.71
C ILE A 49 15.55 12.88 -13.80
N SER A 50 15.28 11.75 -13.15
CA SER A 50 16.25 10.65 -13.02
C SER A 50 16.03 9.51 -14.02
N GLY A 51 14.87 9.44 -14.68
CA GLY A 51 14.47 8.30 -15.52
C GLY A 51 14.11 7.04 -14.72
N THR A 52 14.05 7.11 -13.39
CA THR A 52 13.80 5.95 -12.53
C THR A 52 12.30 5.57 -12.54
N PRO A 53 11.95 4.28 -12.66
CA PRO A 53 10.59 3.81 -12.42
C PRO A 53 10.24 3.94 -10.93
N MET A 54 9.14 4.62 -10.62
CA MET A 54 8.76 4.98 -9.27
C MET A 54 7.49 4.24 -8.83
N LEU A 55 7.46 3.89 -7.55
CA LEU A 55 6.25 3.55 -6.82
C LEU A 55 5.74 4.80 -6.12
N LYS A 56 4.42 4.99 -6.07
CA LYS A 56 3.77 6.08 -5.34
C LYS A 56 2.95 5.48 -4.22
N SER A 57 3.24 5.86 -2.98
CA SER A 57 2.40 5.48 -1.83
C SER A 57 1.22 6.44 -1.61
N GLN A 58 0.13 5.94 -1.03
CA GLN A 58 -1.10 6.67 -0.71
C GLN A 58 -1.55 6.31 0.69
N HIS A 59 -1.78 7.35 1.50
CA HIS A 59 -2.50 7.34 2.79
C HIS A 59 -2.69 5.95 3.46
N PRO A 60 -1.59 5.31 3.93
CA PRO A 60 -1.63 3.93 4.44
C PRO A 60 -2.01 3.91 5.92
N GLU A 61 -3.11 4.57 6.31
CA GLU A 61 -3.45 4.70 7.73
C GLU A 61 -3.81 3.37 8.36
N TYR A 62 -4.53 2.48 7.68
CA TYR A 62 -4.88 1.16 8.24
C TYR A 62 -3.61 0.34 8.55
N GLU A 63 -2.68 0.30 7.60
CA GLU A 63 -1.44 -0.48 7.69
C GLU A 63 -0.52 0.08 8.78
N THR A 64 -0.34 1.40 8.79
CA THR A 64 0.47 2.07 9.83
C THR A 64 -0.18 1.98 11.21
N HIS A 65 -1.49 2.18 11.33
CA HIS A 65 -2.24 2.04 12.58
C HIS A 65 -2.13 0.62 13.16
N SER A 66 -2.28 -0.41 12.33
CA SER A 66 -2.30 -1.81 12.77
C SER A 66 -1.03 -2.23 13.51
N SER A 67 0.12 -1.63 13.16
CA SER A 67 1.41 -1.91 13.79
C SER A 67 1.76 -0.96 14.96
N GLY A 68 0.98 0.10 15.15
CA GLY A 68 1.13 1.09 16.22
C GLY A 68 0.67 0.57 17.59
N THR A 69 0.95 1.32 18.65
CA THR A 69 0.59 0.94 20.03
C THR A 69 -0.93 0.80 20.24
N HIS A 70 -1.71 1.74 19.70
CA HIS A 70 -3.18 1.71 19.76
C HIS A 70 -3.76 0.52 19.00
N GLY A 71 -3.34 0.30 17.74
CA GLY A 71 -3.80 -0.83 16.95
C GLY A 71 -3.43 -2.18 17.57
N LYS A 72 -2.22 -2.32 18.11
CA LYS A 72 -1.80 -3.52 18.87
C LYS A 72 -2.60 -3.74 20.16
N ALA A 73 -3.12 -2.68 20.76
CA ALA A 73 -4.01 -2.73 21.91
C ALA A 73 -5.50 -2.85 21.52
N ASN A 74 -5.80 -3.08 20.24
CA ASN A 74 -7.15 -3.21 19.70
C ASN A 74 -8.05 -1.97 19.90
N VAL A 75 -7.43 -0.79 20.02
CA VAL A 75 -8.14 0.50 19.98
C VAL A 75 -8.45 0.82 18.52
N SER A 76 -9.73 0.93 18.18
CA SER A 76 -10.21 1.08 16.80
C SER A 76 -10.10 2.53 16.31
N CYS A 77 -10.22 2.73 14.99
CA CYS A 77 -10.31 4.07 14.42
C CYS A 77 -11.50 4.86 15.01
N ALA A 78 -12.63 4.18 15.21
CA ALA A 78 -13.87 4.78 15.69
C ALA A 78 -13.73 5.28 17.14
N ASP A 79 -12.94 4.60 17.97
CA ASP A 79 -12.72 4.97 19.38
C ASP A 79 -12.14 6.39 19.53
N CYS A 80 -11.48 6.92 18.50
CA CYS A 80 -10.93 8.29 18.50
C CYS A 80 -11.62 9.23 17.50
N HIS A 81 -12.03 8.73 16.33
CA HIS A 81 -12.57 9.56 15.24
C HIS A 81 -14.10 9.59 15.16
N MET A 82 -14.80 8.77 15.96
CA MET A 82 -16.26 8.73 16.06
C MET A 82 -16.73 8.60 17.54
N PRO A 83 -16.41 9.60 18.40
CA PRO A 83 -16.80 9.56 19.81
C PRO A 83 -18.31 9.77 20.03
#